data_AF-A0A929F9I1-F1
#
_entry.id   AF-A0A929F9I1-F1
#
_cell.length_a   1.000
_cell.length_b   1.000
_cell.length_c   1.000
_cell.angle_alpha   90.00
_cell.angle_beta   90.00
_cell.angle_gamma   90.00
#
_symmetry.space_group_name_H-M   'P 1'
#
loop_
_entity.id
_entity.type
_entity.pdbx_description
1 polymer ?
#
loop_
_entity_poly.entity_id
_entity_poly.type
_entity_poly.pdbx_seq_one_letter_code
_entity_poly.pdbx_strand_id
1 'polypeptide(L)'
;MPEEKVGKIVKFFAKPSVAAIEVTDGTLSVGDRVKIKGHTTDFEDSIASMQEDNNPIEKATPGQMIGVKVKERVREHDIVYKITE
;
A
#
# COMPACT_ATOMS: atom_id res chain seq x y z
N MET A 1 16.54 9.19 0.10
CA MET A 1 15.10 9.53 0.09
C MET A 1 14.55 9.13 1.45
N PRO A 2 13.91 10.05 2.18
CA PRO A 2 13.18 9.68 3.39
C PRO A 2 12.07 8.66 3.07
N GLU A 3 12.07 7.55 3.80
CA GLU A 3 11.01 6.53 3.76
C GLU A 3 10.19 6.68 5.05
N GLU A 4 8.89 6.95 4.91
CA GLU A 4 7.98 7.06 6.05
C GLU A 4 7.10 5.81 6.12
N LYS A 5 7.07 5.13 7.26
CA LYS A 5 6.16 4.00 7.44
C LYS A 5 4.73 4.52 7.40
N VAL A 6 3.91 3.98 6.49
CA VAL A 6 2.51 4.39 6.33
C VAL A 6 1.52 3.33 6.78
N GLY A 7 1.93 2.06 6.76
CA GLY A 7 1.01 0.99 7.10
C GLY A 7 1.61 -0.38 6.93
N LYS A 8 0.71 -1.37 6.87
CA LYS A 8 1.05 -2.77 6.69
C LYS A 8 0.02 -3.47 5.85
N ILE A 9 0.41 -4.57 5.24
CA ILE A 9 -0.47 -5.39 4.43
C ILE A 9 -1.23 -6.36 5.34
N VAL A 10 -2.55 -6.30 5.23
CA VAL A 10 -3.46 -7.18 6.00
C VAL A 10 -3.93 -8.37 5.17
N LYS A 11 -3.99 -8.21 3.84
CA LYS A 11 -4.43 -9.29 2.95
C LYS A 11 -3.95 -9.06 1.53
N PHE A 12 -3.74 -10.15 0.79
CA PHE A 12 -3.46 -10.10 -0.64
C PHE A 12 -4.47 -10.93 -1.44
N PHE A 13 -5.10 -10.28 -2.42
CA PHE A 13 -6.04 -10.91 -3.35
C PHE A 13 -5.29 -11.30 -4.63
N ALA A 14 -4.87 -12.57 -4.71
CA ALA A 14 -4.06 -13.07 -5.84
C ALA A 14 -4.76 -13.04 -7.20
N LYS A 15 -6.10 -13.15 -7.25
CA LYS A 15 -6.86 -13.08 -8.51
C LYS A 15 -6.79 -11.70 -9.18
N PRO A 16 -7.11 -10.59 -8.48
CA PRO A 16 -6.97 -9.25 -9.04
C PRO A 16 -5.57 -8.62 -8.85
N SER A 17 -4.65 -9.30 -8.17
CA SER A 17 -3.36 -8.76 -7.71
C SER A 17 -3.51 -7.47 -6.89
N VAL A 18 -4.44 -7.49 -5.93
CA VAL A 18 -4.73 -6.34 -5.05
C VAL A 18 -4.21 -6.62 -3.64
N ALA A 19 -3.42 -5.69 -3.13
CA ALA A 19 -2.98 -5.63 -1.75
C ALA A 19 -3.97 -4.82 -0.92
N ALA A 20 -4.50 -5.40 0.15
CA ALA A 20 -5.20 -4.67 1.18
C ALA A 20 -4.18 -4.13 2.19
N ILE A 21 -4.07 -2.81 2.26
CA ILE A 21 -3.15 -2.08 3.11
C ILE A 21 -3.98 -1.41 4.21
N GLU A 22 -3.63 -1.69 5.46
CA GLU A 22 -4.12 -0.93 6.61
C GLU A 22 -3.17 0.25 6.82
N VAL A 23 -3.69 1.46 6.61
CA VAL A 23 -2.93 2.70 6.84
C VAL A 23 -2.93 2.95 8.34
N THR A 24 -1.77 2.90 8.98
CA THR A 24 -1.63 3.13 10.42
C THR A 24 -1.03 4.49 10.73
N ASP A 25 -0.22 5.01 9.81
CA ASP A 25 0.59 6.21 9.99
C ASP A 25 0.64 6.98 8.67
N GLY A 26 0.85 8.30 8.72
CA GLY A 26 0.99 9.13 7.52
C GLY A 26 -0.25 9.15 6.61
N THR A 27 -0.06 9.50 5.34
CA THR A 27 -1.14 9.48 4.33
C THR A 27 -0.62 9.00 2.99
N LEU A 28 -1.46 8.29 2.25
CA LEU A 28 -1.17 7.83 0.89
C LEU A 28 -2.11 8.51 -0.09
N SER A 29 -1.60 8.91 -1.24
CA SER A 29 -2.35 9.48 -2.34
C SER A 29 -2.08 8.74 -3.64
N VAL A 30 -3.02 8.79 -4.58
CA VAL A 30 -2.79 8.28 -5.94
C VAL A 30 -1.64 9.06 -6.57
N GLY A 31 -0.68 8.36 -7.17
CA GLY A 31 0.57 8.91 -7.70
C GLY A 31 1.77 8.82 -6.75
N ASP A 32 1.55 8.53 -5.47
CA ASP A 32 2.66 8.37 -4.53
C ASP A 32 3.49 7.12 -4.84
N ARG A 33 4.80 7.18 -4.53
CA ARG A 33 5.69 6.03 -4.52
C ARG A 33 5.69 5.37 -3.16
N VAL A 34 5.50 4.06 -3.17
CA VAL A 34 5.54 3.22 -1.97
C VAL A 34 6.55 2.10 -2.12
N LYS A 35 7.11 1.67 -1.01
CA LYS A 35 7.98 0.52 -0.90
C LYS A 35 7.33 -0.50 0.01
N ILE A 36 7.20 -1.72 -0.51
CA ILE A 36 6.63 -2.84 0.22
C ILE A 36 7.79 -3.72 0.63
N LYS A 37 7.98 -3.84 1.95
CA LYS A 37 9.10 -4.57 2.54
C LYS A 37 8.59 -5.57 3.57
N GLY A 38 8.89 -6.83 3.31
CA GLY A 38 8.53 -7.97 4.14
C GLY A 38 9.72 -8.89 4.34
N HIS A 39 9.42 -10.13 4.72
CA HIS A 39 10.46 -11.14 4.92
C HIS A 39 11.06 -11.65 3.60
N THR A 40 10.24 -11.74 2.55
CA THR A 40 10.65 -12.21 1.21
C THR A 40 10.26 -11.23 0.10
N THR A 41 9.80 -10.05 0.47
CA THR A 41 9.24 -9.04 -0.43
C THR A 41 10.05 -7.77 -0.22
N ASP A 42 10.67 -7.22 -1.27
CA ASP A 42 11.34 -5.92 -1.20
C ASP A 42 11.28 -5.28 -2.60
N PHE A 43 10.26 -4.46 -2.82
CA PHE A 43 10.12 -3.74 -4.08
C PHE A 43 9.41 -2.40 -3.89
N GLU A 44 9.66 -1.51 -4.84
CA GLU A 44 8.98 -0.21 -4.94
C GLU A 44 7.89 -0.27 -5.99
N ASP A 45 6.76 0.39 -5.72
CA ASP A 45 5.63 0.50 -6.63
C ASP A 45 5.05 1.92 -6.57
N SER A 46 4.37 2.32 -7.62
CA SER A 46 3.65 3.60 -7.68
C SER A 46 2.16 3.34 -7.60
N ILE A 47 1.47 4.09 -6.76
CA ILE A 47 0.03 3.94 -6.58
C ILE A 47 -0.69 4.46 -7.83
N ALA A 48 -1.11 3.55 -8.71
CA ALA A 48 -1.91 3.89 -9.88
C ALA A 48 -3.39 4.13 -9.55
N SER A 49 -3.92 3.41 -8.55
CA SER A 49 -5.31 3.50 -8.12
C SER A 49 -5.47 2.97 -6.69
N MET A 50 -6.35 3.60 -5.90
CA MET A 50 -6.74 3.12 -4.57
C MET A 50 -8.25 3.00 -4.45
N GLN A 51 -8.70 2.05 -3.64
CA GLN A 51 -10.12 1.84 -3.33
C GLN A 51 -10.30 1.56 -1.84
N GLU A 52 -11.33 2.10 -1.22
CA GLU A 52 -11.76 1.77 0.14
C GLU A 52 -13.20 1.27 0.07
N ASP A 53 -13.47 0.06 0.59
CA ASP A 53 -14.81 -0.57 0.55
C ASP A 53 -15.48 -0.55 -0.84
N ASN A 54 -14.70 -0.79 -1.90
CA ASN A 54 -15.08 -0.73 -3.32
C ASN A 54 -15.38 0.68 -3.87
N ASN A 55 -15.12 1.73 -3.09
CA ASN A 55 -15.21 3.11 -3.56
C ASN A 55 -13.82 3.61 -3.95
N PRO A 56 -13.64 4.19 -5.15
CA PRO A 56 -12.38 4.80 -5.52
C PRO A 56 -12.10 6.02 -4.63
N ILE A 57 -10.87 6.11 -4.13
CA ILE A 57 -10.41 7.23 -3.30
C ILE A 57 -9.09 7.78 -3.84
N GLU A 58 -8.90 9.08 -3.69
CA GLU A 58 -7.65 9.73 -4.09
C GLU A 58 -6.63 9.78 -2.96
N LYS A 59 -7.11 9.76 -1.71
CA LYS A 59 -6.28 9.90 -0.50
C LYS A 59 -6.77 8.95 0.59
N ALA A 60 -5.81 8.31 1.24
CA ALA A 60 -6.00 7.43 2.38
C ALA A 60 -5.34 8.02 3.64
N THR A 61 -6.00 7.86 4.77
CA THR A 61 -5.62 8.39 6.08
C THR A 61 -5.51 7.26 7.12
N PRO A 62 -4.82 7.50 8.25
CA PRO A 62 -4.66 6.49 9.28
C PRO A 62 -6.02 5.98 9.79
N GLY A 63 -6.15 4.65 9.91
CA GLY A 63 -7.38 3.95 10.28
C GLY A 63 -8.18 3.41 9.08
N GLN A 64 -7.82 3.79 7.85
CA GLN A 64 -8.47 3.32 6.64
C GLN A 64 -7.83 2.04 6.09
N MET A 65 -8.66 1.18 5.49
CA MET A 65 -8.22 -0.02 4.79
C MET A 65 -8.42 0.16 3.29
N ILE A 66 -7.30 0.19 2.57
CA ILE A 66 -7.30 0.49 1.14
C ILE A 66 -6.83 -0.72 0.33
N GLY A 67 -7.51 -0.98 -0.78
CA GLY A 67 -7.08 -1.89 -1.82
C GLY A 67 -6.25 -1.15 -2.86
N VAL A 68 -5.02 -1.60 -3.07
CA VAL A 68 -4.11 -1.09 -4.10
C VAL A 68 -3.67 -2.23 -5.00
N LYS A 69 -3.72 -2.01 -6.31
CA LYS A 69 -3.17 -2.98 -7.26
C LYS A 69 -1.64 -2.92 -7.19
N VAL A 70 -1.01 -4.07 -6.97
CA VAL A 70 0.45 -4.18 -6.86
C VAL A 70 1.00 -4.98 -8.04
N LYS A 71 2.22 -4.63 -8.47
CA LYS A 71 2.91 -5.33 -9.57
C LYS A 71 3.34 -6.75 -9.21
N GLU A 72 3.60 -7.00 -7.93
CA GLU A 72 4.16 -8.25 -7.42
C GLU A 72 3.34 -8.81 -6.26
N ARG A 73 3.52 -10.11 -6.00
CA ARG A 73 2.84 -10.78 -4.90
C ARG A 73 3.40 -10.30 -3.57
N VAL A 74 2.51 -9.85 -2.71
CA VAL A 74 2.82 -9.43 -1.34
C VAL A 74 2.27 -10.43 -0.33
N ARG A 75 2.71 -10.31 0.92
CA ARG A 75 2.30 -11.18 2.02
C ARG A 75 1.67 -10.37 3.15
N GLU A 76 0.87 -11.06 3.95
CA GLU A 76 0.35 -10.51 5.18
C GLU A 76 1.51 -10.12 6.10
N HIS A 77 1.36 -8.99 6.80
CA HIS A 77 2.38 -8.36 7.64
C HIS A 77 3.55 -7.68 6.90
N ASP A 78 3.56 -7.65 5.57
CA ASP A 78 4.51 -6.81 4.84
C ASP A 78 4.30 -5.34 5.22
N ILE A 79 5.38 -4.60 5.44
CA ILE A 79 5.32 -3.18 5.85
C ILE A 79 5.35 -2.30 4.60
N VAL A 80 4.51 -1.28 4.59
CA VAL A 80 4.42 -0.30 3.51
C VAL A 80 5.05 1.00 3.98
N TYR A 81 6.01 1.48 3.19
CA TYR A 81 6.68 2.77 3.39
C TYR A 81 6.33 3.69 2.23
N LYS A 82 6.02 4.95 2.49
CA LYS A 82 5.94 6.00 1.48
C LYS A 82 7.32 6.59 1.25
N ILE A 83 7.73 6.68 0.00
CA ILE A 83 8.96 7.34 -0.39
C ILE A 83 8.63 8.81 -0.61
N THR A 84 9.13 9.67 0.27
CA THR A 84 9.10 11.12 0.10
C THR A 84 10.41 11.57 -0.56
N GLU A 85 10.31 12.41 -1.59
CA GLU A 85 11.47 13.02 -2.26
C GLU A 85 11.95 14.27 -1.52
#